data_AF-A0A7S1HT26-F1
#
_entry.id   AF-A0A7S1HT26-F1
#
_cell.length_a   1.000
_cell.length_b   1.000
_cell.length_c   1.000
_cell.angle_alpha   90.00
_cell.angle_beta   90.00
_cell.angle_gamma   90.00
#
_symmetry.space_group_name_H-M   'P 1'
#
loop_
_entity.id
_entity.type
_entity.pdbx_description
1 polymer ?
#
loop_
_entity_poly.entity_id
_entity_poly.type
_entity_poly.pdbx_seq_one_letter_code
_entity_poly.pdbx_strand_id
1 'polypeptide(L)'
;MLLYEAFHVTLQREFPEARFFVCVDDIAVVASSVEELQRNLGRVQELSSVMGLKVSWGKTEIYRWAMQVPSETDRVHWCGDGDAIRIRLPIFRYLGRTLAHPEWTSRAQCMFLDEVQADLTRYECLPLNAWECIELINTLRMPRWTYWTMLIPDDKIFKNVDQLPKDFVTKCKGVEAVRHTTKIP
;
A
#
# COMPACT_ATOMS: atom_id res chain seq x y z
N MET A 1 0.86 4.66 23.68
CA MET A 1 1.79 3.54 23.45
C MET A 1 1.36 2.29 24.23
N LEU A 2 1.14 2.39 25.55
CA LEU A 2 0.77 1.26 26.42
C LEU A 2 -0.47 0.44 26.01
N LEU A 3 -1.50 1.08 25.43
CA LEU A 3 -2.75 0.39 25.07
C LEU A 3 -2.58 -0.57 23.88
N TYR A 4 -1.77 -0.20 22.87
CA TYR A 4 -1.53 -1.03 21.68
C TYR A 4 -0.60 -2.20 21.98
N GLU A 5 0.41 -1.98 22.83
CA GLU A 5 1.27 -3.06 23.32
C GLU A 5 0.46 -4.06 24.15
N ALA A 6 -0.41 -3.57 25.04
CA ALA A 6 -1.31 -4.43 25.81
C ALA A 6 -2.28 -5.21 24.91
N PHE A 7 -2.81 -4.56 23.86
CA PHE A 7 -3.67 -5.21 22.87
C PHE A 7 -2.92 -6.33 22.14
N HIS A 8 -1.70 -6.06 21.65
CA HIS A 8 -0.87 -7.05 20.96
C HIS A 8 -0.49 -8.23 21.84
N VAL A 9 -0.02 -7.98 23.07
CA VAL A 9 0.33 -9.03 24.04
C VAL A 9 -0.89 -9.87 24.38
N THR A 10 -2.06 -9.25 24.54
CA THR A 10 -3.30 -9.97 24.84
C THR A 10 -3.74 -10.82 23.65
N LEU A 11 -3.66 -10.30 22.43
CA LEU A 11 -3.95 -11.07 21.21
C LEU A 11 -3.07 -12.30 21.06
N GLN A 12 -1.76 -12.15 21.27
CA GLN A 12 -0.83 -13.29 21.19
C GLN A 12 -1.07 -14.31 22.32
N ARG A 13 -1.44 -13.85 23.52
CA ARG A 13 -1.70 -14.72 24.67
C ARG A 13 -3.00 -15.50 24.54
N GLU A 14 -4.09 -14.83 24.17
CA GLU A 14 -5.41 -15.44 24.06
C GLU A 14 -5.54 -16.29 22.78
N PHE A 15 -4.76 -15.98 21.75
CA PHE A 15 -4.86 -16.62 20.43
C PHE A 15 -3.49 -17.06 19.88
N PRO A 16 -2.79 -17.98 20.56
CA PRO A 16 -1.38 -18.33 20.25
C PRO A 16 -1.21 -19.00 18.89
N GLU A 17 -2.25 -19.66 18.39
CA GLU A 17 -2.24 -20.35 17.08
C GLU A 17 -2.31 -19.36 15.90
N ALA A 18 -2.74 -18.12 16.14
CA ALA A 18 -2.96 -17.15 15.09
C ALA A 18 -1.73 -16.24 14.90
N ARG A 19 -1.42 -15.95 13.64
CA ARG A 19 -0.27 -15.14 13.26
C ARG A 19 -0.68 -13.68 13.06
N PHE A 20 -0.34 -12.85 14.03
CA PHE A 20 -0.60 -11.41 13.99
C PHE A 20 0.69 -10.63 13.77
N PHE A 21 0.61 -9.59 12.95
CA PHE A 21 1.62 -8.55 12.85
C PHE A 21 0.95 -7.24 13.24
N VAL A 22 1.51 -6.55 14.23
CA VAL A 22 0.93 -5.31 14.75
C VAL A 22 1.96 -4.20 14.63
N CYS A 23 1.56 -3.06 14.09
CA CYS A 23 2.38 -1.85 14.03
C CYS A 23 1.50 -0.64 14.33
N VAL A 24 1.65 -0.08 15.53
CA VAL A 24 0.83 1.04 16.02
C VAL A 24 -0.66 0.68 15.93
N ASP A 25 -1.40 1.26 14.98
CA ASP A 25 -2.83 1.05 14.74
C ASP A 25 -3.13 0.04 13.63
N ASP A 26 -2.12 -0.38 12.85
CA ASP A 26 -2.26 -1.38 11.81
C ASP A 26 -2.08 -2.80 12.36
N ILE A 27 -3.01 -3.70 12.02
CA ILE A 27 -2.96 -5.13 12.36
C ILE A 27 -3.14 -5.95 11.09
N ALA A 28 -2.17 -6.81 10.80
CA ALA A 28 -2.30 -7.84 9.78
C ALA A 28 -2.50 -9.21 10.43
N VAL A 29 -3.47 -9.96 9.91
CA VAL A 29 -3.80 -11.32 10.34
C VAL A 29 -3.47 -12.27 9.20
N VAL A 30 -2.66 -13.28 9.47
CA VAL A 30 -2.38 -14.35 8.51
C VAL A 30 -3.15 -15.61 8.92
N ALA A 31 -3.89 -16.15 7.97
CA ALA A 31 -4.70 -17.35 8.14
C ALA A 31 -4.47 -18.30 6.96
N SER A 32 -4.58 -19.60 7.21
CA SER A 32 -4.45 -20.65 6.19
C SER A 32 -5.75 -20.93 5.44
N SER A 33 -6.90 -20.51 5.98
CA SER A 33 -8.21 -20.65 5.36
C SER A 33 -9.12 -19.44 5.65
N VAL A 34 -10.23 -19.33 4.92
CA VAL A 34 -11.23 -18.27 5.12
C VAL A 34 -11.95 -18.44 6.46
N GLU A 35 -12.20 -19.68 6.88
CA GLU A 35 -12.83 -20.01 8.16
C GLU A 35 -11.92 -19.64 9.34
N GLU A 36 -10.62 -19.92 9.21
CA GLU A 36 -9.62 -19.50 10.20
C GLU A 36 -9.53 -17.97 10.24
N LEU A 37 -9.52 -17.32 9.07
CA LEU A 37 -9.54 -15.86 8.98
C LEU A 37 -10.76 -15.30 9.72
N GLN A 38 -11.98 -15.73 9.40
CA GLN A 38 -13.21 -15.29 10.05
C GLN A 38 -13.16 -15.42 11.57
N ARG A 39 -12.66 -16.56 12.07
CA ARG A 39 -12.46 -16.77 13.50
C ARG A 39 -11.50 -15.76 14.11
N ASN A 40 -10.36 -15.51 13.45
CA ASN A 40 -9.36 -14.54 13.92
C ASN A 40 -9.87 -13.10 13.86
N LEU A 41 -10.69 -12.76 12.87
CA LEU A 41 -11.34 -11.45 12.77
C LEU A 41 -12.33 -11.22 13.92
N GLY A 42 -13.16 -12.23 14.26
CA GLY A 42 -14.06 -12.16 15.42
C GLY A 42 -13.31 -11.93 16.73
N ARG A 43 -12.17 -12.59 16.90
CA ARG A 43 -11.27 -12.41 18.07
C ARG A 43 -10.70 -11.00 18.17
N VAL A 44 -10.22 -10.45 17.06
CA VAL A 44 -9.74 -9.06 16.99
C VAL A 44 -10.84 -8.08 17.38
N GLN A 45 -12.07 -8.31 16.91
CA GLN A 45 -13.20 -7.45 17.21
C GLN A 45 -13.63 -7.51 18.68
N GLU A 46 -13.73 -8.72 19.24
CA GLU A 46 -14.08 -8.91 20.65
C GLU A 46 -13.09 -8.17 21.54
N LEU A 47 -11.78 -8.38 21.32
CA LEU A 47 -10.75 -7.70 22.10
C LEU A 47 -10.75 -6.18 21.88
N SER A 48 -10.98 -5.73 20.64
CA SER A 48 -11.07 -4.29 20.34
C SER A 48 -12.21 -3.64 21.11
N SER A 49 -13.37 -4.32 21.18
CA SER A 49 -14.54 -3.87 21.93
C SER A 49 -14.24 -3.76 23.44
N VAL A 50 -13.65 -4.80 24.02
CA VAL A 50 -13.26 -4.82 25.44
C VAL A 50 -12.30 -3.67 25.79
N MET A 51 -11.40 -3.33 24.85
CA MET A 51 -10.42 -2.26 25.04
C MET A 51 -10.91 -0.87 24.60
N GLY A 52 -12.18 -0.74 24.18
CA GLY A 52 -12.75 0.53 23.72
C GLY A 52 -12.16 1.06 22.41
N LEU A 53 -11.55 0.19 21.61
CA LEU A 53 -10.94 0.51 20.32
C LEU A 53 -11.95 0.36 19.18
N LYS A 54 -11.89 1.27 18.19
CA LYS A 54 -12.70 1.20 16.98
C LYS A 54 -11.87 0.73 15.80
N VAL A 55 -12.35 -0.31 15.12
CA VAL A 55 -11.76 -0.82 13.87
C VAL A 55 -12.34 -0.02 12.70
N SER A 56 -11.48 0.46 11.81
CA SER A 56 -11.88 1.27 10.65
C SER A 56 -12.21 0.38 9.44
N TRP A 57 -13.47 -0.02 9.31
CA TRP A 57 -13.95 -0.93 8.26
C TRP A 57 -13.61 -0.51 6.83
N GLY A 58 -13.72 0.79 6.52
CA GLY A 58 -13.41 1.32 5.19
C GLY A 58 -11.92 1.20 4.81
N LYS A 59 -11.06 0.84 5.76
CA LYS A 59 -9.62 0.60 5.55
C LYS A 59 -9.24 -0.88 5.66
N THR A 60 -10.18 -1.76 6.01
CA THR A 60 -9.89 -3.19 6.16
C THR A 60 -9.85 -3.85 4.79
N GLU A 61 -8.75 -4.53 4.50
CA GLU A 61 -8.53 -5.22 3.24
C GLU A 61 -8.18 -6.69 3.49
N ILE A 62 -8.70 -7.58 2.64
CA ILE A 62 -8.45 -9.02 2.73
C ILE A 62 -7.77 -9.46 1.45
N TYR A 63 -6.65 -10.14 1.59
CA TYR A 63 -5.81 -10.58 0.49
C TYR A 63 -5.72 -12.10 0.50
N ARG A 64 -5.89 -12.74 -0.66
CA ARG A 64 -5.68 -14.18 -0.79
C ARG A 64 -4.31 -14.43 -1.40
N TRP A 65 -3.44 -15.12 -0.68
CA TRP A 65 -2.13 -15.53 -1.21
C TRP A 65 -2.28 -16.79 -2.06
N ALA A 66 -2.56 -16.62 -3.36
CA ALA A 66 -2.78 -17.73 -4.28
C ALA A 66 -2.35 -17.38 -5.71
N MET A 67 -2.18 -18.41 -6.54
CA MET A 67 -1.92 -18.24 -7.99
C MET A 67 -3.15 -17.73 -8.75
N GLN A 68 -4.36 -18.05 -8.28
CA GLN A 68 -5.61 -17.74 -8.97
C GLN A 68 -6.18 -16.39 -8.52
N VAL A 69 -6.84 -15.70 -9.47
CA VAL A 69 -7.63 -14.50 -9.19
C VAL A 69 -8.79 -14.88 -8.28
N PRO A 70 -9.02 -14.17 -7.16
CA PRO A 70 -10.24 -14.35 -6.38
C PRO A 70 -11.47 -14.08 -7.24
N SER A 71 -12.50 -14.90 -7.10
CA SER A 71 -13.78 -14.67 -7.79
C SER A 71 -14.39 -13.33 -7.36
N GLU A 72 -15.25 -12.73 -8.19
CA GLU A 72 -16.03 -11.56 -7.78
C GLU A 72 -16.95 -11.81 -6.58
N THR A 73 -17.27 -13.09 -6.38
CA THR A 73 -18.07 -13.60 -5.27
C THR A 73 -17.24 -13.95 -4.03
N ASP A 74 -15.91 -13.94 -4.11
CA ASP A 74 -15.04 -14.26 -2.98
C ASP A 74 -15.09 -13.12 -1.97
N ARG A 75 -15.77 -13.37 -0.85
CA ARG A 75 -15.97 -12.40 0.22
C ARG A 75 -15.80 -13.05 1.58
N VAL A 76 -15.40 -12.24 2.54
CA VAL A 76 -15.35 -12.63 3.95
C VAL A 76 -16.35 -11.77 4.71
N HIS A 77 -17.26 -12.44 5.40
CA HIS A 77 -18.17 -11.79 6.33
C HIS A 77 -17.43 -11.47 7.61
N TRP A 78 -17.44 -10.19 7.98
CA TRP A 78 -17.00 -9.76 9.31
C TRP A 78 -18.17 -9.90 10.27
N CYS A 79 -17.93 -10.35 11.51
CA CYS A 79 -18.99 -10.52 12.49
C CYS A 79 -19.56 -9.14 12.92
N GLY A 80 -20.84 -8.88 12.65
CA GLY A 80 -21.54 -7.66 13.09
C GLY A 80 -21.55 -6.55 12.04
N ASP A 81 -22.77 -6.04 11.74
CA ASP A 81 -23.25 -4.89 10.93
C ASP A 81 -22.44 -4.33 9.74
N GLY A 82 -21.30 -4.91 9.40
CA GLY A 82 -20.43 -4.52 8.31
C GLY A 82 -20.73 -5.33 7.05
N ASP A 83 -20.63 -4.67 5.90
CA ASP A 83 -20.69 -5.30 4.60
C ASP A 83 -19.62 -6.38 4.43
N ALA A 84 -19.92 -7.38 3.62
CA ALA A 84 -18.96 -8.42 3.26
C ALA A 84 -17.73 -7.81 2.55
N ILE A 85 -16.53 -8.05 3.08
CA ILE A 85 -15.28 -7.51 2.54
C ILE A 85 -14.85 -8.39 1.36
N ARG A 86 -14.66 -7.77 0.18
CA ARG A 86 -14.21 -8.48 -1.02
C ARG A 86 -12.75 -8.90 -0.88
N ILE A 87 -12.47 -10.15 -1.23
CA ILE A 87 -11.11 -10.66 -1.29
C ILE A 87 -10.40 -10.02 -2.49
N ARG A 88 -9.27 -9.37 -2.22
CA ARG A 88 -8.42 -8.67 -3.19
C ARG A 88 -7.41 -9.63 -3.81
N LEU A 89 -6.86 -9.19 -4.94
CA LEU A 89 -5.74 -9.82 -5.64
C LEU A 89 -4.61 -10.21 -4.66
N PRO A 90 -3.76 -11.19 -5.01
CA PRO A 90 -2.59 -11.62 -4.21
C PRO A 90 -1.45 -10.58 -4.23
N ILE A 91 -1.78 -9.29 -4.10
CA ILE A 91 -0.90 -8.13 -4.06
C ILE A 91 -1.25 -7.36 -2.78
N PHE A 92 -0.53 -7.67 -1.71
CA PHE A 92 -0.72 -7.19 -0.35
C PHE A 92 -0.05 -5.84 -0.13
N ARG A 93 -0.72 -4.92 0.57
CA ARG A 93 -0.13 -3.65 1.02
C ARG A 93 -0.13 -3.57 2.53
N TYR A 94 1.05 -3.33 3.12
CA TYR A 94 1.17 -3.15 4.57
C TYR A 94 2.35 -2.26 4.90
N LEU A 95 2.12 -1.24 5.74
CA LEU A 95 3.13 -0.25 6.13
C LEU A 95 3.86 0.37 4.92
N GLY A 96 3.10 0.64 3.84
CA GLY A 96 3.63 1.17 2.58
C GLY A 96 4.46 0.18 1.76
N ARG A 97 4.49 -1.11 2.12
CA ARG A 97 5.16 -2.17 1.35
C ARG A 97 4.14 -2.91 0.52
N THR A 98 4.47 -3.16 -0.76
CA THR A 98 3.70 -4.04 -1.63
C THR A 98 4.39 -5.40 -1.70
N LEU A 99 3.69 -6.45 -1.28
CA LEU A 99 4.12 -7.85 -1.42
C LEU A 99 3.21 -8.53 -2.43
N ALA A 100 3.76 -9.32 -3.33
CA ALA A 100 2.96 -10.06 -4.30
C ALA A 100 3.33 -11.54 -4.27
N HIS A 101 2.34 -12.40 -4.48
CA HIS A 101 2.61 -13.80 -4.81
C HIS A 101 3.54 -13.84 -6.04
N PRO A 102 4.53 -14.77 -6.12
CA PRO A 102 5.52 -14.79 -7.20
C PRO A 102 4.93 -14.63 -8.61
N GLU A 103 3.86 -15.38 -8.93
CA GLU A 103 3.12 -15.29 -10.21
C GLU A 103 2.49 -13.91 -10.51
N TRP A 104 2.31 -13.09 -9.49
CA TRP A 104 1.65 -11.78 -9.55
C TRP A 104 2.62 -10.62 -9.47
N THR A 105 3.91 -10.92 -9.39
CA THR A 105 4.98 -9.93 -9.28
C THR A 105 4.86 -8.89 -10.37
N SER A 106 4.82 -9.29 -11.66
CA SER A 106 4.70 -8.38 -12.81
C SER A 106 3.51 -7.43 -12.69
N ARG A 107 2.35 -7.91 -12.21
CA ARG A 107 1.16 -7.06 -12.04
C ARG A 107 1.34 -6.07 -10.88
N ALA A 108 1.97 -6.50 -9.78
CA ALA A 108 2.32 -5.59 -8.70
C ALA A 108 3.30 -4.49 -9.16
N GLN A 109 4.20 -4.81 -10.10
CA GLN A 109 5.06 -3.80 -10.74
C GLN A 109 4.25 -2.78 -11.51
N CYS A 110 3.31 -3.22 -12.36
CA CYS A 110 2.47 -2.31 -13.13
C CYS A 110 1.67 -1.39 -12.20
N MET A 111 1.03 -1.94 -11.17
CA MET A 111 0.28 -1.14 -10.19
C MET A 111 1.17 -0.11 -9.48
N PHE A 112 2.41 -0.47 -9.16
CA PHE A 112 3.35 0.47 -8.57
C PHE A 112 3.73 1.58 -9.54
N LEU A 113 4.05 1.25 -10.79
CA LEU A 113 4.40 2.24 -11.81
C LEU A 113 3.24 3.19 -12.09
N ASP A 114 2.00 2.69 -12.14
CA ASP A 114 0.79 3.51 -12.28
C ASP A 114 0.65 4.51 -11.12
N GLU A 115 0.96 4.09 -9.89
CA GLU A 115 0.94 4.99 -8.73
C GLU A 115 2.06 6.02 -8.74
N VAL A 116 3.27 5.63 -9.13
CA VAL A 116 4.39 6.56 -9.35
C VAL A 116 4.01 7.60 -10.40
N GLN A 117 3.43 7.17 -11.52
CA GLN A 117 2.98 8.06 -12.59
C GLN A 117 1.85 8.99 -12.14
N ALA A 118 0.87 8.48 -11.41
CA ALA A 118 -0.23 9.29 -10.87
C ALA A 118 0.29 10.35 -9.87
N ASP A 119 1.23 9.97 -9.01
CA ASP A 119 1.87 10.91 -8.09
C ASP A 119 2.68 11.97 -8.84
N LEU A 120 3.49 11.58 -9.84
CA LEU A 120 4.22 12.53 -10.69
C LEU A 120 3.28 13.50 -11.42
N THR A 121 2.17 12.99 -11.98
CA THR A 121 1.18 13.81 -12.70
C THR A 121 0.59 14.89 -11.78
N ARG A 122 0.32 14.58 -10.50
CA ARG A 122 -0.15 15.59 -9.53
C ARG A 122 0.86 16.71 -9.31
N TYR A 123 2.15 16.40 -9.43
CA TYR A 123 3.23 17.38 -9.27
C TYR A 123 3.46 18.24 -10.51
N GLU A 124 3.13 17.75 -11.71
CA GLU A 124 3.15 18.58 -12.92
C GLU A 124 2.23 19.80 -12.81
N CYS A 125 1.20 19.72 -11.97
CA CYS A 125 0.26 20.81 -11.72
C CYS A 125 0.78 21.85 -10.71
N LEU A 126 1.89 21.59 -10.01
CA LEU A 126 2.47 22.56 -9.09
C LEU A 126 3.27 23.62 -9.86
N PRO A 127 3.26 24.88 -9.40
CA PRO A 127 4.00 25.97 -10.06
C PRO A 127 5.50 25.94 -9.69
N LEU A 128 6.13 24.77 -9.74
CA LEU A 128 7.53 24.57 -9.41
C LEU A 128 8.40 24.70 -10.67
N ASN A 129 9.61 25.23 -10.50
CA ASN A 129 10.64 25.20 -11.54
C ASN A 129 11.32 23.81 -11.60
N ALA A 130 12.09 23.57 -12.66
CA ALA A 130 12.73 22.28 -12.89
C ALA A 130 13.65 21.83 -11.75
N TRP A 131 14.31 22.76 -11.05
CA TRP A 131 15.17 22.46 -9.90
C TRP A 131 14.37 22.09 -8.65
N GLU A 132 13.31 22.83 -8.35
CA GLU A 132 12.40 22.53 -7.24
C GLU A 132 11.70 21.18 -7.41
N CYS A 133 11.34 20.84 -8.66
CA CYS A 133 10.86 19.53 -9.03
C CYS A 133 11.87 18.41 -8.75
N ILE A 134 13.14 18.61 -9.09
CA ILE A 134 14.22 17.65 -8.81
C ILE A 134 14.40 17.44 -7.30
N GLU A 135 14.45 18.52 -6.52
CA GLU A 135 14.56 18.48 -5.06
C GLU A 135 13.38 17.77 -4.40
N LEU A 136 12.16 18.02 -4.87
CA LEU A 136 10.96 17.35 -4.39
C LEU A 136 11.03 15.83 -4.60
N ILE A 137 11.48 15.41 -5.79
CA ILE A 137 11.64 13.99 -6.12
C ILE A 137 12.72 13.36 -5.24
N ASN A 138 13.90 13.98 -5.17
CA ASN A 138 15.05 13.43 -4.44
C ASN A 138 14.81 13.36 -2.93
N THR A 139 14.19 14.38 -2.34
CA THR A 139 14.07 14.50 -0.88
C THR A 139 12.86 13.74 -0.33
N LEU A 140 11.73 13.74 -1.04
CA LEU A 140 10.49 13.15 -0.51
C LEU A 140 10.11 11.83 -1.18
N ARG A 141 10.46 11.63 -2.46
CA ARG A 141 9.90 10.53 -3.25
C ARG A 141 10.86 9.39 -3.47
N MET A 142 12.13 9.67 -3.77
CA MET A 142 13.15 8.63 -3.90
C MET A 142 13.23 7.74 -2.65
N PRO A 143 13.29 8.26 -1.41
CA PRO A 143 13.29 7.40 -0.22
C PRO A 143 12.03 6.53 -0.10
N ARG A 144 10.87 7.10 -0.45
CA ARG A 144 9.60 6.38 -0.44
C ARG A 144 9.57 5.28 -1.49
N TRP A 145 10.00 5.54 -2.72
CA TRP A 145 10.03 4.54 -3.78
C TRP A 145 11.10 3.48 -3.54
N THR A 146 12.27 3.85 -3.03
CA THR A 146 13.31 2.90 -2.62
C THR A 146 12.78 1.92 -1.56
N TYR A 147 12.04 2.42 -0.57
CA TYR A 147 11.37 1.58 0.43
C TYR A 147 10.36 0.59 -0.21
N TRP A 148 9.71 0.98 -1.31
CA TRP A 148 8.76 0.12 -2.03
C TRP A 148 9.47 -0.93 -2.89
N THR A 149 10.62 -0.60 -3.48
CA THR A 149 11.40 -1.51 -4.33
C THR A 149 12.15 -2.62 -3.58
N MET A 150 12.32 -2.50 -2.25
CA MET A 150 13.08 -3.48 -1.45
C MET A 150 12.49 -4.90 -1.43
N LEU A 151 11.28 -5.12 -1.95
CA LEU A 151 10.54 -6.38 -1.79
C LEU A 151 9.98 -6.94 -3.09
N ILE A 152 10.22 -6.27 -4.22
CA ILE A 152 10.03 -6.86 -5.53
C ILE A 152 11.41 -7.04 -6.14
N PRO A 153 11.99 -8.25 -6.12
CA PRO A 153 13.33 -8.49 -6.63
C PRO A 153 13.31 -8.50 -8.17
N ASP A 154 13.23 -7.32 -8.78
CA ASP A 154 13.32 -7.18 -10.23
C ASP A 154 14.01 -5.87 -10.62
N ASP A 155 15.20 -6.01 -11.22
CA ASP A 155 16.02 -4.92 -11.76
C ASP A 155 15.27 -4.07 -12.80
N LYS A 156 14.24 -4.62 -13.46
CA LYS A 156 13.42 -3.88 -14.42
C LYS A 156 12.63 -2.76 -13.73
N ILE A 157 12.20 -2.95 -12.49
CA ILE A 157 11.49 -1.91 -11.74
C ILE A 157 12.42 -0.75 -11.46
N PHE A 158 13.64 -1.03 -11.02
CA PHE A 158 14.63 0.01 -10.77
C PHE A 158 14.90 0.85 -12.02
N LYS A 159 15.05 0.20 -13.19
CA LYS A 159 15.23 0.92 -14.46
C LYS A 159 14.04 1.79 -14.84
N ASN A 160 12.81 1.27 -14.67
CA ASN A 160 11.60 2.03 -15.00
C ASN A 160 11.37 3.19 -14.02
N VAL A 161 11.58 2.97 -12.73
CA VAL A 161 11.46 4.00 -11.69
C VAL A 161 12.55 5.07 -11.84
N ASP A 162 13.74 4.72 -12.32
CA ASP A 162 14.80 5.69 -12.58
C ASP A 162 14.54 6.52 -13.85
N GLN A 163 13.81 5.97 -14.82
CA GLN A 163 13.46 6.68 -16.06
C GLN A 163 12.32 7.68 -15.88
N LEU A 164 11.29 7.36 -15.09
CA LEU A 164 10.11 8.21 -14.90
C LEU A 164 10.43 9.63 -14.38
N PRO A 165 11.32 9.81 -13.38
CA PRO A 165 11.79 11.13 -12.94
C PRO A 165 12.54 11.90 -14.03
N LYS A 166 13.34 11.21 -14.85
CA LYS A 166 14.12 11.84 -15.92
C LYS A 166 13.18 12.38 -17.01
N ASP A 167 12.15 11.62 -17.35
CA ASP A 167 11.13 12.03 -18.32
C ASP A 167 10.33 13.23 -17.78
N PHE A 168 9.93 13.17 -16.51
CA PHE A 168 9.24 14.27 -15.81
C PHE A 168 10.08 15.56 -15.77
N VAL A 169 11.37 15.48 -15.40
CA VAL A 169 12.27 16.64 -15.37
C VAL A 169 12.49 17.21 -16.77
N THR A 170 12.63 16.35 -17.78
CA THR A 170 12.77 16.77 -19.18
C THR A 170 11.54 17.55 -19.64
N LYS A 171 10.34 17.06 -19.31
CA LYS A 171 9.09 17.76 -19.59
C LYS A 171 9.00 19.11 -18.88
N CYS A 172 9.38 19.19 -17.60
CA CYS A 172 9.41 20.45 -16.84
C CYS A 172 10.34 21.50 -17.49
N LYS A 173 11.53 21.10 -17.92
CA LYS A 173 12.47 21.98 -18.65
C LYS A 173 11.90 22.47 -19.99
N GLY A 174 11.18 21.59 -20.70
CA GLY A 174 10.49 21.97 -21.94
C GLY A 174 9.41 23.04 -21.72
N VAL A 175 8.66 22.95 -20.61
CA VAL A 175 7.64 23.94 -20.23
C VAL A 175 8.27 25.30 -19.87
N GLU A 176 9.41 25.32 -19.19
CA GLU A 176 10.16 26.56 -18.92
C GLU A 176 10.64 27.24 -20.20
N ALA A 177 11.17 26.49 -21.17
CA ALA A 177 11.60 27.04 -22.45
C ALA A 177 10.46 27.72 -23.23
N VAL A 178 9.24 27.17 -23.14
CA VAL A 178 8.03 27.75 -23.76
C VAL A 178 7.59 29.03 -23.03
N ARG A 179 7.68 29.09 -21.69
CA ARG A 179 7.40 30.31 -20.92
C ARG A 179 8.38 31.44 -21.21
N HIS A 180 9.65 31.13 -21.50
CA HIS A 180 10.65 32.15 -21.84
C HIS A 180 10.57 32.64 -23.29
N THR A 181 10.00 31.85 -24.21
CA THR A 181 9.80 32.23 -25.61
C THR A 181 8.49 32.97 -25.87
N THR A 182 7.50 32.86 -24.96
CA THR A 182 6.26 33.66 -24.98
C THR A 182 6.41 35.05 -24.34
N LYS A 183 7.59 35.68 -24.48
CA LYS A 183 7.67 37.14 -24.36
C LYS A 183 6.96 37.73 -25.58
N ILE A 184 5.69 38.08 -25.37
CA ILE A 184 4.87 38.87 -26.30
C ILE A 184 5.68 40.14 -26.66
N PRO A 185 5.86 40.47 -27.95
CA PRO A 185 6.52 41.70 -28.37
C PRO A 185 5.79 42.96 -27.90
#